data_AF-A0A937PQZ5-F1
#
_entry.id   AF-A0A937PQZ5-F1
#
_cell.length_a   1.000
_cell.length_b   1.000
_cell.length_c   1.000
_cell.angle_alpha   90.00
_cell.angle_beta   90.00
_cell.angle_gamma   90.00
#
_symmetry.space_group_name_H-M   'P 1'
#
loop_
_entity.id
_entity.type
_entity.pdbx_description
1 polymer ?
#
loop_
_entity_poly.entity_id
_entity_poly.type
_entity_poly.pdbx_seq_one_letter_code
_entity_poly.pdbx_strand_id
1 'polypeptide(L)'
;MSTTLTMEDRTRAQAAKRSAKSVDELIQEARLDLGPYQESAIARRLSDMPETCRRTYLRAMHGRSLAAAAKAFCMECVSWDRQEVARCTAVACPLYPYRPFGREAKRARGKAGPETP
;
A
#
# COMPACT_ATOMS: atom_id res chain seq x y z
N MET A 1 23.11 24.83 25.60
CA MET A 1 21.77 24.32 25.96
C MET A 1 21.33 23.37 24.84
N SER A 2 21.47 22.06 25.06
CA SER A 2 21.29 21.06 24.01
C SER A 2 19.81 20.70 23.88
N THR A 3 19.16 21.10 22.80
CA THR A 3 17.75 20.80 22.52
C THR A 3 17.60 19.34 22.11
N THR A 4 17.38 18.46 23.09
CA THR A 4 16.97 17.07 22.81
C THR A 4 15.54 17.06 22.28
N LEU A 5 15.38 17.01 20.95
CA LEU A 5 14.10 16.69 20.31
C LEU A 5 13.56 15.38 20.89
N THR A 6 12.34 15.42 21.43
CA THR A 6 11.68 14.26 22.01
C THR A 6 11.40 13.21 20.93
N MET A 7 11.23 11.94 21.31
CA MET A 7 10.91 10.87 20.35
C MET A 7 9.60 11.14 19.58
N GLU A 8 8.65 11.83 20.21
CA GLU A 8 7.37 12.22 19.62
C GLU A 8 7.54 13.31 18.56
N ASP A 9 8.43 14.28 18.80
CA ASP A 9 8.76 15.30 17.80
C ASP A 9 9.45 14.70 16.57
N ARG A 10 10.33 13.70 16.79
CA ARG A 10 11.01 12.99 15.70
C ARG A 10 10.03 12.20 14.83
N THR A 11 9.06 11.52 15.43
CA THR A 11 8.06 10.73 14.68
C THR A 11 7.10 11.65 13.90
N ARG A 12 6.66 12.76 14.49
CA ARG A 12 5.84 13.77 13.79
C ARG A 12 6.60 14.40 12.63
N ALA A 13 7.85 14.80 12.84
CA ALA A 13 8.71 15.33 11.79
C ALA A 13 8.97 14.31 10.67
N GLN A 14 9.15 13.02 11.00
CA GLN A 14 9.27 11.96 10.00
C GLN A 14 7.98 11.74 9.20
N ALA A 15 6.82 11.78 9.85
CA ALA A 15 5.52 11.65 9.17
C ALA A 15 5.26 12.84 8.22
N ALA A 16 5.56 14.06 8.68
CA ALA A 16 5.45 15.27 7.86
C ALA A 16 6.38 15.23 6.63
N LYS A 17 7.65 14.86 6.84
CA LYS A 17 8.63 14.69 5.74
C LYS A 17 8.21 13.65 4.69
N ARG A 18 7.44 12.62 5.07
CA ARG A 18 6.94 11.62 4.12
C ARG A 18 5.73 12.09 3.32
N SER A 19 4.93 12.97 3.91
CA SER A 19 3.75 13.56 3.25
C SER A 19 4.16 14.63 2.23
N ALA A 20 5.31 15.30 2.45
CA ALA A 20 5.82 16.35 1.57
C ALA A 20 6.61 15.85 0.33
N LYS A 21 6.78 14.54 0.13
CA LYS A 21 7.61 14.02 -0.97
C LYS A 21 6.91 14.13 -2.32
N SER A 22 7.69 14.47 -3.35
CA SER A 22 7.19 14.47 -4.73
C SER A 22 6.90 13.04 -5.21
N VAL A 23 6.10 12.91 -6.26
CA VAL A 23 5.81 11.61 -6.88
C VAL A 23 7.10 10.95 -7.40
N ASP A 24 8.01 11.73 -7.98
CA ASP A 24 9.29 11.24 -8.51
C ASP A 24 10.20 10.73 -7.39
N GLU A 25 10.28 11.44 -6.26
CA GLU A 25 11.03 11.00 -5.08
C GLU A 25 10.50 9.66 -4.54
N LEU A 26 9.18 9.48 -4.54
CA LEU A 26 8.56 8.23 -4.10
C LEU A 26 8.90 7.05 -5.02
N ILE A 27 8.99 7.27 -6.33
CA ILE A 27 9.39 6.25 -7.32
C ILE A 27 10.87 5.87 -7.11
N GLN A 28 11.75 6.86 -6.98
CA GLN A 28 13.18 6.64 -6.73
C GLN A 28 13.42 5.87 -5.42
N GLU A 29 12.73 6.23 -4.34
CA GLU A 29 12.83 5.53 -3.05
C GLU A 29 12.31 4.10 -3.09
N ALA A 30 11.31 3.84 -3.94
CA ALA A 30 10.77 2.50 -4.13
C ALA A 30 11.73 1.56 -4.88
N ARG A 31 12.85 2.08 -5.44
CA ARG A 31 13.88 1.33 -6.17
C ARG A 31 13.27 0.39 -7.22
N LEU A 32 12.31 0.92 -7.99
CA LEU A 32 11.64 0.18 -9.03
C LEU A 32 12.51 0.20 -10.29
N ASP A 33 12.91 -0.98 -10.80
CA ASP A 33 13.54 -1.10 -12.13
C ASP A 33 12.46 -1.01 -13.21
N LEU A 34 12.11 0.21 -13.63
CA LEU A 34 11.03 0.49 -14.57
C LEU A 34 11.57 0.98 -15.91
N GLY A 35 10.88 0.62 -17.00
CA GLY A 35 11.04 1.33 -18.26
C GLY A 35 10.35 2.70 -18.25
N PRO A 36 10.70 3.63 -19.16
CA PRO A 36 10.19 5.01 -19.15
C PRO A 36 8.66 5.10 -19.32
N TYR A 37 8.06 4.16 -20.05
CA TYR A 37 6.61 4.09 -20.18
C TYR A 37 5.91 3.69 -18.87
N GLN A 38 6.50 2.73 -18.13
CA GLN A 38 5.94 2.29 -16.85
C GLN A 38 6.05 3.38 -15.79
N GLU A 39 7.18 4.09 -15.76
CA GLU A 39 7.42 5.20 -14.84
C GLU A 39 6.38 6.31 -15.00
N SER A 40 6.17 6.80 -16.22
CA SER A 40 5.15 7.84 -16.50
C SER A 40 3.73 7.39 -16.16
N ALA A 41 3.39 6.12 -16.45
CA ALA A 41 2.09 5.56 -16.08
C ALA A 41 1.89 5.47 -14.56
N ILE A 42 2.93 5.06 -13.82
CA ILE A 42 2.93 4.98 -12.35
C ILE A 42 2.85 6.38 -11.74
N ALA A 43 3.59 7.35 -12.28
CA ALA A 43 3.56 8.73 -11.79
C ALA A 43 2.14 9.33 -11.90
N ARG A 44 1.49 9.17 -13.06
CA ARG A 44 0.09 9.57 -13.24
C ARG A 44 -0.86 8.86 -12.27
N ARG A 45 -0.62 7.58 -11.98
CA ARG A 45 -1.45 6.85 -11.00
C ARG A 45 -1.27 7.39 -9.59
N LEU A 46 -0.06 7.79 -9.22
CA LEU A 46 0.27 8.34 -7.89
C LEU A 46 -0.30 9.74 -7.68
N SER A 47 -0.43 10.56 -8.73
CA SER A 47 -1.07 11.89 -8.62
C SER A 47 -2.54 11.79 -8.24
N ASP A 48 -3.24 10.80 -8.79
CA ASP A 48 -4.68 10.59 -8.54
C ASP A 48 -4.95 9.88 -7.20
N MET A 49 -3.90 9.39 -6.54
CA MET A 49 -3.98 8.55 -5.35
C MET A 49 -3.75 9.34 -4.06
N PRO A 50 -4.56 9.09 -3.00
CA PRO A 50 -4.30 9.63 -1.67
C PRO A 50 -2.92 9.21 -1.12
N GLU A 51 -2.21 10.15 -0.50
CA GLU A 51 -0.85 9.95 0.03
C GLU A 51 -0.73 8.73 0.95
N THR A 52 -1.76 8.49 1.77
CA THR A 52 -1.83 7.37 2.72
C THR A 52 -1.79 6.01 2.02
N CYS A 53 -2.19 5.93 0.76
CA CYS A 53 -2.26 4.71 -0.03
C CYS A 53 -1.02 4.48 -0.92
N ARG A 54 -0.31 5.56 -1.31
CA ARG A 54 0.85 5.53 -2.23
C ARG A 54 1.90 4.49 -1.84
N ARG A 55 2.24 4.39 -0.55
CA ARG A 55 3.22 3.40 -0.07
C ARG A 55 2.80 1.96 -0.33
N THR A 56 1.52 1.63 -0.18
CA THR A 56 1.02 0.27 -0.43
C THR A 56 1.09 -0.04 -1.92
N TYR A 57 0.71 0.93 -2.76
CA TYR A 57 0.79 0.81 -4.21
C TYR A 57 2.23 0.65 -4.70
N LEU A 58 3.17 1.47 -4.25
CA LEU A 58 4.60 1.34 -4.61
C LEU A 58 5.17 -0.02 -4.20
N ARG A 59 4.78 -0.53 -3.03
CA ARG A 59 5.17 -1.88 -2.60
C ARG A 59 4.61 -2.97 -3.51
N ALA A 60 3.41 -2.77 -4.06
CA ALA A 60 2.85 -3.68 -5.07
C ALA A 60 3.65 -3.62 -6.38
N MET A 61 4.01 -2.43 -6.85
CA MET A 61 4.78 -2.24 -8.09
C MET A 61 6.19 -2.83 -8.04
N HIS A 62 6.77 -2.99 -6.86
CA HIS A 62 8.04 -3.71 -6.69
C HIS A 62 7.92 -5.23 -6.96
N GLY A 63 6.72 -5.78 -7.10
CA GLY A 63 6.50 -7.17 -7.53
C GLY A 63 6.82 -8.25 -6.49
N ARG A 64 7.24 -7.88 -5.26
CA ARG A 64 7.69 -8.85 -4.24
C ARG A 64 6.64 -9.22 -3.19
N SER A 65 5.40 -8.73 -3.33
CA SER A 65 4.36 -9.00 -2.34
C SER A 65 2.97 -9.06 -2.96
N LEU A 66 2.49 -10.28 -3.20
CA LEU A 66 1.11 -10.53 -3.66
C LEU A 66 0.07 -9.93 -2.72
N ALA A 67 0.31 -9.98 -1.41
CA ALA A 67 -0.56 -9.35 -0.42
C ALA A 67 -0.63 -7.82 -0.58
N ALA A 68 0.50 -7.17 -0.93
CA ALA A 68 0.51 -5.74 -1.22
C ALA A 68 -0.21 -5.43 -2.53
N ALA A 69 -0.03 -6.27 -3.57
CA ALA A 69 -0.72 -6.14 -4.84
C ALA A 69 -2.24 -6.28 -4.71
N ALA A 70 -2.72 -7.36 -4.06
CA ALA A 70 -4.14 -7.54 -3.77
C ALA A 70 -4.70 -6.38 -2.94
N LYS A 71 -3.94 -5.90 -1.94
CA LYS A 71 -4.36 -4.76 -1.13
C LYS A 71 -4.46 -3.47 -1.95
N ALA A 72 -3.46 -3.15 -2.76
CA ALA A 72 -3.47 -1.97 -3.61
C ALA A 72 -4.63 -2.01 -4.61
N PHE A 73 -4.84 -3.16 -5.26
CA PHE A 73 -5.95 -3.36 -6.18
C PHE A 73 -7.31 -3.21 -5.52
N CYS A 74 -7.53 -3.84 -4.36
CA CYS A 74 -8.81 -3.71 -3.66
C CYS A 74 -9.07 -2.28 -3.22
N MET A 75 -8.06 -1.57 -2.70
CA MET A 75 -8.20 -0.16 -2.32
C MET A 75 -8.57 0.69 -3.54
N GLU A 76 -7.88 0.49 -4.66
CA GLU A 76 -8.14 1.22 -5.90
C GLU A 76 -9.55 0.98 -6.46
N CYS A 77 -10.00 -0.28 -6.46
CA CYS A 77 -11.32 -0.69 -6.95
C CYS A 77 -12.48 0.03 -6.25
N VAL A 78 -12.31 0.39 -4.97
CA VAL A 78 -13.31 1.12 -4.18
C VAL A 78 -12.91 2.57 -3.92
N SER A 79 -12.16 3.18 -4.83
CA SER A 79 -11.76 4.60 -4.77
C SER A 79 -10.99 4.98 -3.49
N TRP A 80 -10.12 4.09 -3.04
CA TRP A 80 -9.24 4.25 -1.87
C TRP A 80 -9.95 4.28 -0.51
N ASP A 81 -11.22 3.87 -0.43
CA ASP A 81 -11.93 3.74 0.84
C ASP A 81 -11.74 2.35 1.46
N ARG A 82 -11.02 2.31 2.59
CA ARG A 82 -10.76 1.09 3.35
C ARG A 82 -12.03 0.39 3.85
N GLN A 83 -13.05 1.15 4.26
CA GLN A 83 -14.30 0.58 4.80
C GLN A 83 -15.08 -0.12 3.70
N GLU A 84 -15.07 0.43 2.48
CA GLU A 84 -15.72 -0.18 1.33
C GLU A 84 -15.05 -1.48 0.91
N VAL A 85 -13.73 -1.62 1.08
CA VAL A 85 -13.09 -2.92 0.86
C VAL A 85 -13.65 -3.97 1.83
N ALA A 86 -13.79 -3.62 3.12
CA ALA A 86 -14.31 -4.54 4.12
C ALA A 86 -15.80 -4.89 3.90
N ARG A 87 -16.57 -3.96 3.32
CA ARG A 87 -18.00 -4.12 3.04
C ARG A 87 -18.32 -4.59 1.60
N CYS A 88 -17.31 -4.77 0.76
CA CYS A 88 -17.50 -5.11 -0.65
C CYS A 88 -18.35 -6.39 -0.82
N THR A 89 -19.36 -6.31 -1.69
CA THR A 89 -20.35 -7.38 -1.93
C THR A 89 -20.08 -8.17 -3.20
N ALA A 90 -18.97 -7.90 -3.90
CA ALA A 90 -18.56 -8.59 -5.13
C ALA A 90 -18.03 -10.01 -4.84
N VAL A 91 -18.90 -10.90 -4.39
CA VAL A 91 -18.57 -12.29 -4.00
C VAL A 91 -18.01 -13.13 -5.15
N ALA A 92 -18.32 -12.77 -6.40
CA ALA A 92 -17.77 -13.40 -7.60
C ALA A 92 -16.40 -12.82 -8.02
N CYS A 93 -15.87 -11.83 -7.31
CA CYS A 93 -14.55 -11.27 -7.60
C CYS A 93 -13.48 -12.36 -7.39
N PRO A 94 -12.55 -12.57 -8.35
CA PRO A 94 -11.48 -13.56 -8.20
C PRO A 94 -10.55 -13.25 -7.01
N LEU A 95 -10.50 -11.99 -6.55
CA LEU A 95 -9.74 -11.59 -5.37
C LEU A 95 -10.52 -11.69 -4.06
N TYR A 96 -11.80 -12.09 -4.07
CA TYR A 96 -12.64 -12.16 -2.87
C TYR A 96 -12.01 -12.98 -1.71
N PRO A 97 -11.37 -14.15 -1.95
CA PRO A 97 -10.71 -14.93 -0.89
C PRO A 97 -9.47 -14.25 -0.30
N TYR A 98 -8.83 -13.35 -1.08
CA TYR A 98 -7.57 -12.67 -0.72
C TYR A 98 -7.78 -11.22 -0.26
N ARG A 99 -9.04 -10.77 -0.22
CA ARG A 99 -9.45 -9.39 0.06
C ARG A 99 -8.95 -8.93 1.43
N PRO A 100 -8.27 -7.78 1.54
CA PRO A 100 -7.80 -7.29 2.83
C PRO A 100 -8.98 -6.82 3.71
N PHE A 101 -8.75 -6.74 5.02
CA PHE A 101 -9.68 -6.16 6.02
C PHE A 101 -11.00 -6.91 6.29
N GLY A 102 -11.40 -7.86 5.44
CA GLY A 102 -12.57 -8.73 5.67
C GLY A 102 -12.35 -9.78 6.78
N ARG A 103 -13.44 -10.44 7.18
CA ARG A 103 -13.40 -11.58 8.13
C ARG A 103 -12.59 -12.74 7.58
N GLU A 104 -12.63 -12.95 6.26
CA GLU A 104 -11.90 -13.98 5.54
C GLU A 104 -10.38 -13.76 5.65
N ALA A 105 -9.91 -12.52 5.50
CA ALA A 105 -8.49 -12.19 5.68
C ALA A 105 -7.97 -12.43 7.10
N LYS A 106 -8.82 -12.32 8.13
CA LYS A 106 -8.43 -12.69 9.50
C LYS A 106 -8.24 -14.21 9.63
N ARG A 107 -9.06 -15.00 8.94
CA ARG A 107 -8.95 -16.48 8.91
C ARG A 107 -7.69 -16.94 8.18
N ALA A 108 -7.37 -16.34 7.02
CA ALA A 108 -6.18 -16.70 6.24
C ALA A 108 -4.86 -16.47 7.01
N ARG A 109 -4.75 -15.38 7.77
CA ARG A 109 -3.55 -15.10 8.60
C ARG A 109 -3.37 -16.06 9.78
N GLY A 110 -4.45 -16.68 10.27
CA GLY A 110 -4.41 -17.65 11.37
C GLY A 110 -4.10 -19.09 10.95
N LYS A 111 -4.07 -19.39 9.64
CA LYS A 111 -3.84 -20.73 9.09
C LYS A 111 -2.43 -20.99 8.58
N ALA A 112 -1.51 -20.03 8.65
CA ALA A 112 -0.10 -20.26 8.32
C ALA A 112 0.61 -21.01 9.47
N GLY A 113 0.13 -22.22 9.81
CA GLY A 113 0.94 -23.25 10.46
C GLY A 113 1.60 -24.11 9.37
N PRO A 114 2.68 -24.85 9.67
CA PRO A 114 3.42 -25.57 8.64
C PRO A 114 2.62 -26.77 8.13
N GLU A 115 2.05 -26.65 6.94
CA GLU A 115 1.57 -27.78 6.15
C GLU A 115 2.73 -28.19 5.25
N THR A 116 3.65 -28.99 5.79
CA THR A 116 4.69 -29.69 5.02
C THR A 116 4.14 -31.07 4.60
N PRO A 117 4.32 -31.54 3.35
CA PRO A 117 3.94 -32.90 2.95
C PRO A 117 4.66 -33.98 3.77
#